data_AF-A0A2V8DCW0-F1
#
_entry.id   AF-A0A2V8DCW0-F1
#
_cell.length_a   1.000
_cell.length_b   1.000
_cell.length_c   1.000
_cell.angle_alpha   90.00
_cell.angle_beta   90.00
_cell.angle_gamma   90.00
#
_symmetry.space_group_name_H-M   'P 1'
#
loop_
_entity.id
_entity.type
_entity.pdbx_description
1 polymer ?
#
loop_
_entity_poly.entity_id
_entity_poly.type
_entity_poly.pdbx_seq_one_letter_code
_entity_poly.pdbx_strand_id
1 'polypeptide(L)'
;MRSFAKALTSAADAAARRRAVLAHRPRTGDTSPLYNTTRFTHGTDPSQTNSQRFIQATDPLGGTERVEFRWSTTALAATAPANQVPTGFAAYNQNLDHYNSLYWDRRAMALYPGDVSKATITHWLLYLYQSYTPVFFGHAWSTSVPHSIKRPLENRVWYAYADQNTTGSYVGSWTHPTKVARVLDDGTSQIAQATYNAQGQATTRTDPLGRQTTSVYAANGIDLVETRQTSPGVTDLLGTFASYTALHQPQTVSDAAGQTTAVTYNAFGQVLRRPRGSEMCRRG
;
A
#
# COMPACT_ATOMS: atom_id res chain seq x y z
N MET A 1 -9.36 15.39 -12.48
CA MET A 1 -8.40 15.31 -11.35
C MET A 1 -9.01 15.25 -9.93
N ARG A 2 -10.33 15.37 -9.71
CA ARG A 2 -10.93 15.28 -8.34
C ARG A 2 -11.49 13.91 -7.93
N SER A 3 -11.39 12.88 -8.78
CA SER A 3 -11.95 11.55 -8.48
C SER A 3 -10.93 10.57 -7.87
N PHE A 4 -9.63 10.78 -8.07
CA PHE A 4 -8.57 9.93 -7.49
C PHE A 4 -8.20 10.30 -6.04
N ALA A 5 -8.40 11.56 -5.64
CA ALA A 5 -8.22 11.97 -4.25
C ALA A 5 -9.23 11.29 -3.31
N LYS A 6 -10.44 10.96 -3.81
CA LYS A 6 -11.53 10.39 -3.00
C LYS A 6 -11.30 8.92 -2.60
N ALA A 7 -10.48 8.19 -3.33
CA ALA A 7 -10.07 6.82 -2.98
C ALA A 7 -8.92 6.79 -1.94
N LEU A 8 -8.22 7.91 -1.73
CA LEU A 8 -7.16 8.05 -0.73
C LEU A 8 -7.62 8.81 0.54
N THR A 9 -8.78 9.46 0.53
CA THR A 9 -9.32 10.17 1.72
C THR A 9 -10.45 9.44 2.45
N SER A 10 -11.12 8.43 1.88
CA SER A 10 -12.20 7.74 2.61
C SER A 10 -11.71 6.83 3.75
N ALA A 11 -10.41 6.54 3.82
CA ALA A 11 -9.79 5.81 4.93
C ALA A 11 -9.45 6.70 6.14
N ALA A 12 -9.37 8.03 5.96
CA ALA A 12 -9.05 8.97 7.04
C ALA A 12 -10.31 9.55 7.70
N ASP A 13 -11.42 9.68 6.97
CA ASP A 13 -12.64 10.36 7.47
C ASP A 13 -13.66 9.42 8.13
N ALA A 14 -13.52 8.10 7.96
CA ALA A 14 -14.35 7.12 8.67
C ALA A 14 -13.95 6.96 10.16
N ALA A 15 -12.75 7.44 10.54
CA ALA A 15 -12.29 7.48 11.92
C ALA A 15 -12.87 8.66 12.73
N ALA A 16 -13.49 9.66 12.08
CA ALA A 16 -13.95 10.88 12.73
C ALA A 16 -15.45 10.90 13.13
N ARG A 17 -16.26 9.91 12.74
CA ARG A 17 -17.74 9.99 12.89
C ARG A 17 -18.41 8.87 13.69
N ARG A 18 -17.74 8.30 14.69
CA ARG A 18 -18.44 7.55 15.76
C ARG A 18 -18.02 8.03 17.14
N ARG A 19 -18.37 9.29 17.44
CA ARG A 19 -18.44 9.79 18.81
C ARG A 19 -19.74 9.27 19.44
N ALA A 20 -19.73 8.01 19.86
CA ALA A 20 -20.72 7.56 20.84
C ALA A 20 -20.30 8.19 22.17
N VAL A 21 -21.09 9.16 22.62
CA VAL A 21 -20.96 9.82 23.92
C VAL A 21 -21.26 8.76 24.98
N LEU A 22 -20.22 8.14 25.54
CA LEU A 22 -20.33 7.45 26.81
C LEU A 22 -20.06 8.48 27.90
N ALA A 23 -21.14 8.99 28.51
CA ALA A 23 -21.03 9.90 29.64
C ALA A 23 -20.37 9.15 30.81
N HIS A 24 -19.18 9.59 31.22
CA HIS A 24 -18.63 9.24 32.51
C HIS A 24 -18.28 10.50 33.28
N ARG A 25 -19.03 10.72 34.36
CA ARG A 25 -18.75 11.73 35.39
C ARG A 25 -17.30 11.53 35.87
N PRO A 26 -16.46 12.59 35.90
CA PRO A 26 -15.16 12.46 36.54
C PRO A 26 -15.38 12.37 38.05
N ARG A 27 -14.92 11.28 38.65
CA ARG A 27 -14.75 11.18 40.09
C ARG A 27 -13.56 12.07 40.42
N THR A 28 -13.82 13.19 41.08
CA THR A 28 -12.80 14.14 41.55
C THR A 28 -11.83 13.41 42.48
N GLY A 29 -10.54 13.32 42.11
CA GLY A 29 -9.48 12.92 43.02
C GLY A 29 -8.39 11.97 42.52
N ASP A 30 -8.27 11.67 41.22
CA ASP A 30 -7.16 10.84 40.73
C ASP A 30 -6.05 11.68 40.08
N THR A 31 -4.95 11.85 40.80
CA THR A 31 -3.71 12.49 40.32
C THR A 31 -2.71 11.46 39.77
N SER A 32 -3.17 10.36 39.17
CA SER A 32 -2.29 9.46 38.42
C SER A 32 -1.67 10.21 37.23
N PRO A 33 -0.35 10.04 36.96
CA PRO A 33 0.33 10.81 35.93
C PRO A 33 -0.30 10.52 34.55
N LEU A 34 -0.53 11.59 33.78
CA LEU A 34 -1.14 11.61 32.44
C LEU A 34 -0.34 10.88 31.33
N TYR A 35 0.51 9.92 31.70
CA TYR A 35 1.41 9.19 30.80
C TYR A 35 1.47 7.71 31.16
N ASN A 36 0.32 7.04 31.19
CA ASN A 36 0.39 5.60 30.98
C ASN A 36 0.93 5.38 29.56
N THR A 37 2.03 4.65 29.44
CA THR A 37 2.66 4.33 28.16
C THR A 37 2.15 3.00 27.64
N THR A 38 2.11 2.84 26.32
CA THR A 38 1.82 1.55 25.70
C THR A 38 2.90 0.54 26.10
N ARG A 39 2.49 -0.58 26.69
CA ARG A 39 3.40 -1.68 27.05
C ARG A 39 3.57 -2.63 25.88
N PHE A 40 4.80 -2.96 25.54
CA PHE A 40 5.12 -3.98 24.54
C PHE A 40 5.57 -5.27 25.22
N THR A 41 5.01 -6.39 24.77
CA THR A 41 5.51 -7.73 25.07
C THR A 41 5.89 -8.42 23.78
N HIS A 42 6.92 -9.24 23.81
CA HIS A 42 7.34 -10.05 22.67
C HIS A 42 7.67 -11.45 23.13
N GLY A 43 7.66 -12.40 22.21
CA GLY A 43 8.00 -13.77 22.52
C GLY A 43 8.10 -14.62 21.26
N THR A 44 8.48 -15.87 21.49
CA THR A 44 8.50 -16.92 20.50
C THR A 44 7.84 -18.14 21.11
N ASP A 45 7.22 -18.98 20.29
CA ASP A 45 6.82 -20.31 20.75
C ASP A 45 8.10 -21.13 20.97
N PRO A 46 8.38 -21.63 22.19
CA PRO A 46 9.59 -22.39 22.48
C PRO A 46 9.75 -23.66 21.64
N SER A 47 8.66 -24.20 21.09
CA SER A 47 8.68 -25.34 20.17
C SER A 47 9.01 -24.94 18.71
N GLN A 48 9.06 -23.63 18.43
CA GLN A 48 9.16 -23.01 17.11
C GLN A 48 10.03 -21.74 17.14
N THR A 49 11.14 -21.79 17.88
CA THR A 49 11.96 -20.63 18.25
C THR A 49 12.45 -19.77 17.07
N ASN A 50 12.59 -20.37 15.88
CA ASN A 50 13.03 -19.68 14.66
C ASN A 50 11.90 -19.47 13.63
N SER A 51 10.72 -20.04 13.87
CA SER A 51 9.61 -20.05 12.92
C SER A 51 8.39 -19.27 13.39
N GLN A 52 8.28 -18.93 14.67
CA GLN A 52 7.15 -18.17 15.20
C GLN A 52 7.59 -17.13 16.21
N ARG A 53 7.21 -15.87 15.99
CA ARG A 53 7.53 -14.76 16.91
C ARG A 53 6.41 -13.75 16.91
N PHE A 54 6.17 -13.10 18.04
CA PHE A 54 5.12 -12.09 18.15
C PHE A 54 5.61 -10.85 18.88
N ILE A 55 4.92 -9.76 18.60
CA ILE A 55 4.93 -8.54 19.40
C ILE A 55 3.47 -8.17 19.69
N GLN A 56 3.18 -7.84 20.93
CA GLN A 56 1.88 -7.38 21.38
C GLN A 56 2.04 -6.03 22.07
N ALA A 57 1.24 -5.06 21.65
CA ALA A 57 1.13 -3.76 22.27
C ALA A 57 -0.14 -3.71 23.12
N THR A 58 -0.03 -3.21 24.34
CA THR A 58 -1.14 -3.01 25.27
C THR A 58 -1.20 -1.54 25.63
N ASP A 59 -2.27 -0.88 25.24
CA ASP A 59 -2.49 0.53 25.57
C ASP A 59 -2.82 0.70 27.08
N PRO A 60 -2.75 1.94 27.58
CA PRO A 60 -3.10 2.29 28.96
C PRO A 60 -4.49 1.87 29.46
N LEU A 61 -5.43 1.70 28.55
CA LEU A 61 -6.82 1.33 28.84
C LEU A 61 -7.00 -0.19 28.81
N GLY A 62 -5.92 -0.95 28.59
CA GLY A 62 -5.90 -2.41 28.49
C GLY A 62 -6.24 -2.95 27.10
N GLY A 63 -6.43 -2.08 26.09
CA GLY A 63 -6.64 -2.49 24.71
C GLY A 63 -5.38 -3.12 24.13
N THR A 64 -5.48 -4.31 23.54
CA THR A 64 -4.32 -5.05 23.03
C THR A 64 -4.36 -5.19 21.52
N GLU A 65 -3.25 -5.01 20.83
CA GLU A 65 -3.08 -5.36 19.43
C GLU A 65 -1.83 -6.23 19.28
N ARG A 66 -1.83 -7.12 18.29
CA ARG A 66 -0.81 -8.16 18.19
C ARG A 66 -0.43 -8.40 16.74
N VAL A 67 0.87 -8.50 16.49
CA VAL A 67 1.42 -9.05 15.25
C VAL A 67 2.20 -10.31 15.56
N GLU A 68 2.00 -11.33 14.74
CA GLU A 68 2.70 -12.60 14.86
C GLU A 68 3.23 -13.02 13.50
N PHE A 69 4.53 -13.27 13.42
CA PHE A 69 5.13 -13.92 12.27
C PHE A 69 5.07 -15.43 12.45
N ARG A 70 4.64 -16.13 11.41
CA ARG A 70 4.61 -17.59 11.29
C ARG A 70 5.27 -18.01 9.99
N TRP A 71 6.31 -18.81 10.10
CA TRP A 71 7.03 -19.40 8.97
C TRP A 71 6.15 -20.39 8.20
N SER A 72 5.35 -21.18 8.91
CA SER A 72 4.29 -22.02 8.38
C SER A 72 3.19 -22.19 9.42
N THR A 73 1.95 -22.45 8.99
CA THR A 73 0.85 -22.68 9.93
C THR A 73 -0.28 -23.48 9.29
N THR A 74 -0.74 -24.53 9.97
CA THR A 74 -1.92 -25.31 9.53
C THR A 74 -3.24 -24.55 9.71
N ALA A 75 -3.22 -23.40 10.38
CA ALA A 75 -4.39 -22.55 10.57
C ALA A 75 -4.79 -21.79 9.29
N LEU A 76 -3.93 -21.76 8.28
CA LEU A 76 -4.18 -21.16 6.98
C LEU A 76 -4.17 -22.25 5.90
N ALA A 77 -4.99 -22.06 4.86
CA ALA A 77 -4.93 -22.92 3.69
C ALA A 77 -3.70 -22.58 2.82
N ALA A 78 -3.03 -23.61 2.29
CA ALA A 78 -1.87 -23.45 1.41
C ALA A 78 -2.22 -22.84 0.05
N THR A 79 -3.49 -22.88 -0.35
CA THR A 79 -4.01 -22.29 -1.59
C THR A 79 -5.31 -21.53 -1.32
N ALA A 80 -5.56 -20.48 -2.10
CA ALA A 80 -6.87 -19.84 -2.18
C ALA A 80 -7.78 -20.61 -3.16
N PRO A 81 -9.10 -20.62 -2.95
CA PRO A 81 -10.07 -21.12 -3.94
C PRO A 81 -9.86 -20.45 -5.30
N ALA A 82 -10.04 -21.19 -6.40
CA ALA A 82 -9.78 -20.70 -7.75
C ALA A 82 -10.59 -19.45 -8.11
N ASN A 83 -11.83 -19.35 -7.64
CA ASN A 83 -12.70 -18.17 -7.81
C ASN A 83 -12.29 -16.95 -6.97
N GLN A 84 -11.30 -17.08 -6.08
CA GLN A 84 -10.72 -15.96 -5.30
C GLN A 84 -9.33 -15.55 -5.84
N VAL A 85 -8.87 -16.19 -6.91
CA VAL A 85 -7.65 -15.82 -7.63
C VAL A 85 -8.04 -15.00 -8.86
N PRO A 86 -7.50 -13.77 -9.04
CA PRO A 86 -7.91 -12.92 -10.15
C PRO A 86 -7.55 -13.54 -11.52
N THR A 87 -8.52 -13.59 -12.42
CA THR A 87 -8.32 -14.03 -13.81
C THR A 87 -7.49 -13.00 -14.57
N GLY A 88 -6.53 -13.45 -15.39
CA GLY A 88 -5.59 -12.57 -16.10
C GLY A 88 -4.42 -12.07 -15.22
N PHE A 89 -4.35 -12.52 -13.97
CA PHE A 89 -3.22 -12.31 -13.08
C PHE A 89 -2.59 -13.67 -12.77
N ALA A 90 -1.34 -13.89 -13.19
CA ALA A 90 -0.60 -15.12 -12.90
C ALA A 90 -0.12 -15.14 -11.43
N ALA A 91 -1.07 -15.20 -10.49
CA ALA A 91 -0.76 -15.32 -9.07
C ALA A 91 -0.06 -16.65 -8.80
N TYR A 92 0.99 -16.62 -7.98
CA TYR A 92 1.49 -17.85 -7.38
C TYR A 92 0.55 -18.28 -6.23
N ASN A 93 -0.40 -19.16 -6.54
CA ASN A 93 -1.40 -19.62 -5.57
C ASN A 93 -0.99 -20.94 -4.90
N GLN A 94 0.17 -20.95 -4.23
CA GLN A 94 0.69 -22.08 -3.47
C GLN A 94 1.43 -21.56 -2.23
N ASN A 95 1.58 -22.41 -1.20
CA ASN A 95 2.26 -22.11 0.05
C ASN A 95 1.79 -20.82 0.76
N LEU A 96 0.50 -20.45 0.62
CA LEU A 96 -0.06 -19.26 1.27
C LEU A 96 -0.13 -19.37 2.80
N ASP A 97 0.06 -20.56 3.31
CA ASP A 97 0.19 -20.90 4.73
C ASP A 97 1.60 -20.65 5.28
N HIS A 98 2.57 -20.31 4.43
CA HIS A 98 3.95 -20.01 4.78
C HIS A 98 4.25 -18.51 4.83
N TYR A 99 5.28 -18.11 5.57
CA TYR A 99 5.88 -16.76 5.57
C TYR A 99 4.86 -15.64 5.81
N ASN A 100 4.04 -15.78 6.84
CA ASN A 100 2.94 -14.87 7.12
C ASN A 100 3.20 -14.00 8.34
N SER A 101 2.85 -12.73 8.25
CA SER A 101 2.53 -11.92 9.44
C SER A 101 1.02 -11.85 9.61
N LEU A 102 0.53 -12.24 10.78
CA LEU A 102 -0.85 -12.16 11.19
C LEU A 102 -1.01 -11.00 12.16
N TYR A 103 -1.83 -10.02 11.82
CA TYR A 103 -2.08 -8.84 12.62
C TYR A 103 -3.54 -8.79 13.10
N TRP A 104 -3.71 -8.72 14.42
CA TRP A 104 -4.99 -8.48 15.07
C TRP A 104 -5.00 -7.08 15.65
N ASP A 105 -5.96 -6.26 15.19
CA ASP A 105 -6.22 -4.96 15.80
C ASP A 105 -6.86 -5.11 17.20
N ARG A 106 -7.07 -3.98 17.87
CA ARG A 106 -7.66 -3.97 19.23
C ARG A 106 -9.03 -4.62 19.31
N ARG A 107 -9.84 -4.51 18.27
CA ARG A 107 -11.18 -5.10 18.24
C ARG A 107 -11.10 -6.62 18.04
N ALA A 108 -10.25 -7.07 17.13
CA ALA A 108 -10.01 -8.48 16.87
C ALA A 108 -9.42 -9.17 18.11
N MET A 109 -8.47 -8.55 18.80
CA MET A 109 -7.94 -9.07 20.07
C MET A 109 -8.96 -9.07 21.21
N ALA A 110 -9.84 -8.08 21.27
CA ALA A 110 -10.88 -8.03 22.31
C ALA A 110 -11.99 -9.06 22.12
N LEU A 111 -12.37 -9.35 20.87
CA LEU A 111 -13.51 -10.22 20.56
C LEU A 111 -13.11 -11.65 20.18
N TYR A 112 -11.95 -11.82 19.54
CA TYR A 112 -11.51 -13.07 18.93
C TYR A 112 -9.98 -13.24 19.04
N PRO A 113 -9.41 -13.21 20.27
CA PRO A 113 -7.96 -13.27 20.45
C PRO A 113 -7.36 -14.52 19.81
N GLY A 114 -6.41 -14.33 18.89
CA GLY A 114 -5.70 -15.41 18.21
C GLY A 114 -6.46 -16.10 17.07
N ASP A 115 -7.71 -15.73 16.80
CA ASP A 115 -8.47 -16.27 15.66
C ASP A 115 -7.90 -15.73 14.34
N VAL A 116 -7.20 -16.58 13.60
CA VAL A 116 -6.53 -16.23 12.34
C VAL A 116 -7.50 -15.71 11.27
N SER A 117 -8.79 -16.09 11.33
CA SER A 117 -9.81 -15.61 10.39
C SER A 117 -10.13 -14.12 10.59
N LYS A 118 -9.77 -13.57 11.76
CA LYS A 118 -9.92 -12.16 12.13
C LYS A 118 -8.62 -11.37 12.03
N ALA A 119 -7.54 -12.00 11.56
CA ALA A 119 -6.29 -11.32 11.33
C ALA A 119 -6.23 -10.67 9.94
N THR A 120 -5.52 -9.55 9.82
CA THR A 120 -4.93 -9.16 8.55
C THR A 120 -3.70 -10.02 8.33
N ILE A 121 -3.72 -10.81 7.26
CA ILE A 121 -2.64 -11.72 6.89
C ILE A 121 -1.82 -11.06 5.78
N THR A 122 -0.57 -10.74 6.08
CA THR A 122 0.41 -10.34 5.07
C THR A 122 1.30 -11.53 4.79
N HIS A 123 1.24 -12.02 3.55
CA HIS A 123 2.09 -13.10 3.08
C HIS A 123 3.27 -12.49 2.32
N TRP A 124 4.48 -12.83 2.75
CA TRP A 124 5.72 -12.17 2.31
C TRP A 124 6.40 -12.93 1.18
N LEU A 125 6.97 -12.19 0.23
CA LEU A 125 7.90 -12.76 -0.74
C LEU A 125 9.21 -13.17 -0.06
N LEU A 126 9.84 -14.19 -0.60
CA LEU A 126 11.17 -14.63 -0.20
C LEU A 126 12.26 -13.95 -1.02
N TYR A 127 13.46 -13.91 -0.49
CA TYR A 127 14.67 -13.67 -1.26
C TYR A 127 15.47 -14.97 -1.30
N LEU A 128 15.95 -15.33 -2.50
CA LEU A 128 16.72 -16.54 -2.74
C LEU A 128 18.15 -16.18 -3.09
N TYR A 129 19.10 -16.55 -2.24
CA TYR A 129 20.52 -16.42 -2.54
C TYR A 129 21.03 -17.59 -3.39
N GLN A 130 20.40 -17.87 -4.55
CA GLN A 130 20.84 -18.96 -5.44
C GLN A 130 21.91 -18.55 -6.46
N SER A 131 22.24 -17.26 -6.57
CA SER A 131 23.25 -16.79 -7.52
C SER A 131 24.70 -17.05 -7.10
N TYR A 132 24.97 -17.57 -5.89
CA TYR A 132 26.34 -17.70 -5.37
C TYR A 132 26.68 -19.00 -4.62
N THR A 133 25.74 -19.92 -4.39
CA THR A 133 26.09 -21.21 -3.76
C THR A 133 25.50 -22.37 -4.56
N PRO A 134 26.32 -23.27 -5.14
CA PRO A 134 25.82 -24.51 -5.70
C PRO A 134 25.10 -25.29 -4.59
N VAL A 135 23.81 -25.56 -4.86
CA VAL A 135 22.94 -26.61 -4.32
C VAL A 135 23.50 -27.32 -3.08
N PHE A 136 22.95 -27.04 -1.89
CA PHE A 136 22.64 -27.99 -0.77
C PHE A 136 22.06 -27.25 0.46
N PHE A 137 22.21 -25.92 0.58
CA PHE A 137 21.60 -25.11 1.65
C PHE A 137 21.13 -23.73 1.14
N GLY A 138 20.07 -23.70 0.34
CA GLY A 138 19.44 -22.45 -0.06
C GLY A 138 18.77 -21.79 1.15
N HIS A 139 19.39 -20.73 1.69
CA HIS A 139 18.76 -19.90 2.72
C HIS A 139 17.76 -18.98 2.03
N ALA A 140 16.46 -19.18 2.30
CA ALA A 140 15.43 -18.26 1.88
C ALA A 140 15.03 -17.37 3.05
N TRP A 141 15.00 -16.05 2.85
CA TRP A 141 14.58 -15.10 3.87
C TRP A 141 13.29 -14.42 3.45
N SER A 142 12.32 -14.31 4.37
CA SER A 142 11.17 -13.44 4.16
C SER A 142 11.65 -12.00 4.01
N THR A 143 11.21 -11.34 2.94
CA THR A 143 11.49 -9.92 2.68
C THR A 143 10.37 -9.06 3.27
N SER A 144 10.59 -7.74 3.36
CA SER A 144 9.52 -6.79 3.68
C SER A 144 8.68 -6.41 2.44
N VAL A 145 8.58 -7.30 1.46
CA VAL A 145 7.80 -7.12 0.22
C VAL A 145 6.63 -8.10 0.21
N PRO A 146 5.38 -7.62 0.24
CA PRO A 146 4.22 -8.51 0.32
C PRO A 146 3.96 -9.19 -1.03
N HIS A 147 3.82 -10.52 -1.03
CA HIS A 147 3.25 -11.24 -2.17
C HIS A 147 1.73 -11.01 -2.23
N SER A 148 1.07 -11.04 -1.07
CA SER A 148 -0.36 -10.73 -0.97
C SER A 148 -0.76 -10.30 0.43
N ILE A 149 -1.90 -9.60 0.53
CA ILE A 149 -2.51 -9.20 1.79
C ILE A 149 -3.98 -9.64 1.78
N LYS A 150 -4.42 -10.31 2.85
CA LYS A 150 -5.80 -10.72 3.08
C LYS A 150 -6.30 -10.09 4.37
N ARG A 151 -7.21 -9.12 4.25
CA ARG A 151 -7.90 -8.57 5.43
C ARG A 151 -9.03 -9.49 5.88
N PRO A 152 -9.49 -9.38 7.13
CA PRO A 152 -10.69 -10.10 7.60
C PRO A 152 -11.88 -9.77 6.70
N LEU A 153 -12.63 -10.80 6.28
CA LEU A 153 -13.85 -10.67 5.47
C LEU A 153 -13.73 -9.97 4.10
N GLU A 154 -12.53 -9.55 3.68
CA GLU A 154 -12.29 -8.99 2.33
C GLU A 154 -11.60 -10.01 1.42
N ASN A 155 -11.70 -9.86 0.09
CA ASN A 155 -10.88 -10.66 -0.81
C ASN A 155 -9.38 -10.32 -0.71
N ARG A 156 -8.53 -11.30 -1.03
CA ARG A 156 -7.08 -11.14 -1.04
C ARG A 156 -6.66 -10.15 -2.13
N VAL A 157 -5.74 -9.26 -1.80
CA VAL A 157 -5.02 -8.41 -2.75
C VAL A 157 -3.67 -9.04 -3.04
N TRP A 158 -3.37 -9.22 -4.31
CA TRP A 158 -2.16 -9.86 -4.83
C TRP A 158 -1.25 -8.83 -5.48
N TYR A 159 0.05 -9.04 -5.37
CA TYR A 159 1.07 -8.15 -5.92
C TYR A 159 2.04 -8.95 -6.81
N ALA A 160 2.36 -8.39 -7.97
CA ALA A 160 3.45 -8.86 -8.81
C ALA A 160 4.47 -7.73 -8.99
N TYR A 161 5.73 -8.11 -9.16
CA TYR A 161 6.89 -7.21 -9.19
C TYR A 161 7.72 -7.44 -10.46
N ALA A 162 8.56 -6.47 -10.81
CA ALA A 162 9.47 -6.59 -11.96
C ALA A 162 10.51 -7.69 -11.72
N ASP A 163 10.79 -8.49 -12.75
CA ASP A 163 11.80 -9.55 -12.76
C ASP A 163 11.65 -10.60 -11.64
N GLN A 164 10.41 -10.87 -11.20
CA GLN A 164 10.17 -12.02 -10.33
C GLN A 164 10.40 -13.32 -11.10
N ASN A 165 10.84 -14.34 -10.38
CA ASN A 165 10.98 -15.67 -10.98
C ASN A 165 9.60 -16.25 -11.35
N THR A 166 9.62 -17.27 -12.20
CA THR A 166 8.41 -17.90 -12.74
C THR A 166 7.51 -18.53 -11.68
N THR A 167 8.03 -18.79 -10.48
CA THR A 167 7.26 -19.32 -9.35
C THR A 167 6.67 -18.22 -8.46
N GLY A 168 6.88 -16.92 -8.73
CA GLY A 168 6.21 -15.80 -8.05
C GLY A 168 6.37 -15.69 -6.53
N SER A 169 7.09 -16.60 -5.88
CA SER A 169 7.34 -16.64 -4.44
C SER A 169 8.47 -15.73 -4.00
N TYR A 170 9.26 -15.25 -4.96
CA TYR A 170 10.49 -14.53 -4.70
C TYR A 170 10.41 -13.10 -5.17
N VAL A 171 11.05 -12.21 -4.43
CA VAL A 171 11.21 -10.81 -4.84
C VAL A 171 12.02 -10.76 -6.14
N GLY A 172 11.60 -9.87 -7.04
CA GLY A 172 12.36 -9.57 -8.23
C GLY A 172 13.35 -8.42 -7.99
N SER A 173 13.70 -7.70 -9.05
CA SER A 173 14.69 -6.62 -8.98
C SER A 173 14.21 -5.37 -8.22
N TRP A 174 12.90 -5.25 -7.97
CA TRP A 174 12.28 -4.06 -7.37
C TRP A 174 11.17 -4.40 -6.38
N THR A 175 10.93 -3.49 -5.44
CA THR A 175 9.91 -3.62 -4.38
C THR A 175 8.63 -2.83 -4.67
N HIS A 176 8.54 -2.17 -5.82
CA HIS A 176 7.32 -1.52 -6.30
C HIS A 176 6.51 -2.50 -7.17
N PRO A 177 5.21 -2.73 -6.87
CA PRO A 177 4.40 -3.64 -7.67
C PRO A 177 4.22 -3.14 -9.10
N THR A 178 4.41 -4.02 -10.08
CA THR A 178 4.05 -3.82 -11.49
C THR A 178 2.59 -4.20 -11.75
N LYS A 179 2.01 -5.07 -10.92
CA LYS A 179 0.58 -5.40 -10.95
C LYS A 179 0.02 -5.52 -9.54
N VAL A 180 -1.20 -5.04 -9.35
CA VAL A 180 -1.99 -5.22 -8.14
C VAL A 180 -3.34 -5.77 -8.54
N ALA A 181 -3.74 -6.90 -7.97
CA ALA A 181 -4.97 -7.58 -8.38
C ALA A 181 -5.81 -8.05 -7.20
N ARG A 182 -7.13 -8.09 -7.39
CA ARG A 182 -8.09 -8.67 -6.45
C ARG A 182 -9.32 -9.17 -7.18
N VAL A 183 -10.06 -10.06 -6.53
CA VAL A 183 -11.42 -10.44 -6.94
C VAL A 183 -12.42 -9.57 -6.17
N LEU A 184 -13.49 -9.13 -6.83
CA LEU A 184 -14.60 -8.40 -6.22
C LEU A 184 -15.69 -9.36 -5.72
N ASP A 185 -16.67 -8.84 -4.97
CA ASP A 185 -17.77 -9.64 -4.42
C ASP A 185 -18.66 -10.25 -5.52
N ASP A 186 -18.69 -9.66 -6.71
CA ASP A 186 -19.36 -10.20 -7.91
C ASP A 186 -18.54 -11.25 -8.67
N GLY A 187 -17.36 -11.63 -8.16
CA GLY A 187 -16.44 -12.59 -8.77
C GLY A 187 -15.58 -12.02 -9.90
N THR A 188 -15.75 -10.76 -10.29
CA THR A 188 -14.92 -10.13 -11.32
C THR A 188 -13.53 -9.78 -10.80
N SER A 189 -12.55 -9.74 -11.71
CA SER A 189 -11.16 -9.42 -11.38
C SER A 189 -10.86 -7.95 -11.64
N GLN A 190 -10.30 -7.26 -10.66
CA GLN A 190 -9.71 -5.93 -10.84
C GLN A 190 -8.19 -6.06 -10.86
N ILE A 191 -7.57 -5.60 -11.96
CA ILE A 191 -6.11 -5.59 -12.11
C ILE A 191 -5.68 -4.17 -12.45
N ALA A 192 -4.86 -3.58 -11.59
CA ALA A 192 -4.12 -2.37 -11.89
C ALA A 192 -2.68 -2.73 -12.28
N GLN A 193 -2.10 -1.98 -13.21
CA GLN A 193 -0.74 -2.21 -13.71
C GLN A 193 0.07 -0.93 -13.69
N ALA A 194 1.38 -1.05 -13.51
CA ALA A 194 2.31 0.07 -13.58
C ALA A 194 3.66 -0.37 -14.15
N THR A 195 4.31 0.55 -14.85
CA THR A 195 5.71 0.45 -15.25
C THR A 195 6.50 1.58 -14.63
N TYR A 196 7.81 1.39 -14.45
CA TYR A 196 8.68 2.35 -13.78
C TYR A 196 9.94 2.60 -14.60
N ASN A 197 10.51 3.80 -14.46
CA ASN A 197 11.86 4.08 -14.96
C ASN A 197 12.94 3.61 -13.97
N ALA A 198 14.21 3.80 -14.31
CA ALA A 198 15.35 3.38 -13.47
C ALA A 198 15.46 4.12 -12.13
N GLN A 199 14.75 5.24 -11.96
CA GLN A 199 14.66 6.00 -10.71
C GLN A 199 13.46 5.57 -9.85
N GLY A 200 12.72 4.53 -10.26
CA GLY A 200 11.54 4.03 -9.55
C GLY A 200 10.29 4.90 -9.74
N GLN A 201 10.31 5.87 -10.66
CA GLN A 201 9.14 6.69 -10.96
C GLN A 201 8.22 5.99 -11.95
N ALA A 202 6.91 6.04 -11.71
CA ALA A 202 5.94 5.39 -12.57
C ALA A 202 5.89 6.09 -13.94
N THR A 203 6.11 5.35 -15.02
CA THR A 203 6.03 5.82 -16.42
C THR A 203 4.67 5.53 -17.03
N THR A 204 4.03 4.42 -16.65
CA THR A 204 2.64 4.13 -16.99
C THR A 204 1.89 3.63 -15.77
N ARG A 205 0.59 3.92 -15.71
CA ARG A 205 -0.35 3.34 -14.77
C ARG A 205 -1.66 3.02 -15.48
N THR A 206 -2.04 1.77 -15.54
CA THR A 206 -3.32 1.32 -16.08
C THR A 206 -4.24 0.94 -14.93
N ASP A 207 -5.41 1.58 -14.85
CA ASP A 207 -6.41 1.23 -13.85
C ASP A 207 -7.24 -0.01 -14.24
N PRO A 208 -8.04 -0.59 -13.32
CA PRO A 208 -8.85 -1.77 -13.64
C PRO A 208 -9.92 -1.56 -14.73
N LEU A 209 -10.21 -0.31 -15.12
CA LEU A 209 -11.13 0.01 -16.22
C LEU A 209 -10.40 0.17 -17.56
N GLY A 210 -9.09 -0.08 -17.59
CA GLY A 210 -8.26 0.02 -18.80
C GLY A 210 -7.83 1.45 -19.14
N ARG A 211 -8.07 2.44 -18.28
CA ARG A 211 -7.58 3.80 -18.52
C ARG A 211 -6.11 3.86 -18.13
N GLN A 212 -5.26 4.26 -19.07
CA GLN A 212 -3.83 4.39 -18.87
C GLN A 212 -3.46 5.85 -18.63
N THR A 213 -2.68 6.11 -17.59
CA THR A 213 -1.97 7.38 -17.39
C THR A 213 -0.50 7.18 -17.74
N THR A 214 0.03 8.01 -18.63
CA THR A 214 1.43 7.98 -19.05
C THR A 214 2.13 9.23 -18.51
N SER A 215 3.28 9.02 -17.87
CA SER A 215 4.14 10.07 -17.31
C SER A 215 5.46 10.05 -18.06
N VAL A 216 5.75 11.14 -18.76
CA VAL A 216 7.00 11.32 -19.52
C VAL A 216 7.93 12.15 -18.67
N TYR A 217 9.16 11.67 -18.47
CA TYR A 217 10.17 12.35 -17.68
C TYR A 217 11.29 12.89 -18.58
N ALA A 218 12.00 13.91 -18.10
CA ALA A 218 13.20 14.42 -18.73
C ALA A 218 14.33 13.37 -18.69
N ALA A 219 15.45 13.65 -19.36
CA ALA A 219 16.59 12.73 -19.46
C ALA A 219 17.21 12.34 -18.10
N ASN A 220 17.03 13.16 -17.07
CA ASN A 220 17.47 12.82 -15.71
C ASN A 220 16.60 11.72 -15.05
N GLY A 221 15.46 11.38 -15.65
CA GLY A 221 14.53 10.36 -15.15
C GLY A 221 13.84 10.74 -13.84
N ILE A 222 13.82 12.04 -13.49
CA ILE A 222 13.22 12.58 -12.26
C ILE A 222 12.15 13.62 -12.58
N ASP A 223 12.45 14.55 -13.48
CA ASP A 223 11.56 15.70 -13.75
C ASP A 223 10.44 15.29 -14.70
N LEU A 224 9.19 15.38 -14.25
CA LEU A 224 8.02 15.06 -15.06
C LEU A 224 7.82 16.14 -16.12
N VAL A 225 7.83 15.80 -17.41
CA VAL A 225 7.64 16.77 -18.49
C VAL A 225 6.18 16.78 -18.94
N GLU A 226 5.53 15.62 -18.96
CA GLU A 226 4.20 15.48 -19.51
C GLU A 226 3.40 14.40 -18.77
N THR A 227 2.11 14.64 -18.61
CA THR A 227 1.15 13.61 -18.20
C THR A 227 0.05 13.49 -19.23
N ARG A 228 -0.21 12.27 -19.70
CA ARG A 228 -1.26 11.94 -20.66
C ARG A 228 -2.21 10.91 -20.07
N GLN A 229 -3.47 10.94 -20.51
CA GLN A 229 -4.43 9.89 -20.23
C GLN A 229 -4.92 9.27 -21.54
N THR A 230 -4.73 7.96 -21.68
CA THR A 230 -5.21 7.18 -22.81
C THR A 230 -6.38 6.31 -22.36
N SER A 231 -7.50 6.45 -23.08
CA SER A 231 -8.65 5.55 -23.03
C SER A 231 -8.86 4.96 -24.42
N PRO A 232 -9.69 3.92 -24.62
CA PRO A 232 -9.87 3.32 -25.94
C PRO A 232 -10.21 4.37 -27.02
N GLY A 233 -9.28 4.57 -27.96
CA GLY A 233 -9.42 5.50 -29.09
C GLY A 233 -9.08 6.97 -28.82
N VAL A 234 -8.74 7.37 -27.59
CA VAL A 234 -8.47 8.78 -27.24
C VAL A 234 -7.25 8.90 -26.33
N THR A 235 -6.35 9.85 -26.63
CA THR A 235 -5.22 10.20 -25.76
C THR A 235 -5.19 11.70 -25.51
N ASP A 236 -5.48 12.09 -24.28
CA ASP A 236 -5.57 13.48 -23.85
C ASP A 236 -4.30 13.90 -23.10
N LEU A 237 -3.80 15.08 -23.42
CA LEU A 237 -2.77 15.75 -22.63
C LEU A 237 -3.42 16.32 -21.36
N LEU A 238 -2.96 15.87 -20.19
CA LEU A 238 -3.46 16.34 -18.90
C LEU A 238 -2.69 17.54 -18.35
N GLY A 239 -1.42 17.67 -18.75
CA GLY A 239 -0.60 18.82 -18.44
C GLY A 239 0.87 18.62 -18.80
N THR A 240 1.58 19.73 -18.88
CA THR A 240 3.03 19.78 -19.09
C THR A 240 3.72 20.57 -17.99
N PHE A 241 4.98 20.24 -17.73
CA PHE A 241 5.77 20.89 -16.70
C PHE A 241 7.17 21.16 -17.23
N ALA A 242 7.70 22.34 -16.90
CA ALA A 242 8.98 22.81 -17.40
C ALA A 242 9.65 23.77 -16.42
N SER A 243 10.87 24.19 -16.78
CA SER A 243 11.68 25.15 -16.02
C SER A 243 11.87 24.68 -14.57
N TYR A 244 12.57 23.58 -14.40
CA TYR A 244 12.73 22.96 -13.09
C TYR A 244 13.78 23.69 -12.24
N THR A 245 13.53 23.80 -10.93
CA THR A 245 14.55 24.21 -9.96
C THR A 245 15.58 23.10 -9.76
N ALA A 246 16.72 23.42 -9.15
CA ALA A 246 17.73 22.42 -8.75
C ALA A 246 17.20 21.37 -7.75
N LEU A 247 16.04 21.59 -7.14
CA LEU A 247 15.36 20.64 -6.25
C LEU A 247 14.25 19.84 -6.96
N HIS A 248 14.27 19.78 -8.30
CA HIS A 248 13.31 19.02 -9.10
C HIS A 248 11.84 19.48 -8.91
N GLN A 249 11.64 20.80 -8.80
CA GLN A 249 10.32 21.41 -8.70
C GLN A 249 10.00 22.22 -9.96
N PRO A 250 8.84 22.02 -10.63
CA PRO A 250 8.52 22.72 -11.88
C PRO A 250 8.14 24.17 -11.63
N GLN A 251 8.76 25.12 -12.34
CA GLN A 251 8.41 26.54 -12.26
C GLN A 251 7.37 26.96 -13.31
N THR A 252 7.14 26.13 -14.33
CA THR A 252 6.12 26.36 -15.35
C THR A 252 5.22 25.14 -15.45
N VAL A 253 3.92 25.33 -15.31
CA VAL A 253 2.91 24.26 -15.40
C VAL A 253 1.82 24.69 -16.37
N SER A 254 1.53 23.88 -17.38
CA SER A 254 0.38 24.08 -18.27
C SER A 254 -0.65 22.98 -18.02
N ASP A 255 -1.92 23.35 -17.89
CA ASP A 255 -3.02 22.39 -17.71
C ASP A 255 -3.54 21.81 -19.05
N ALA A 256 -4.51 20.91 -18.96
CA ALA A 256 -5.14 20.29 -20.13
C ALA A 256 -5.85 21.29 -21.07
N ALA A 257 -6.21 22.49 -20.59
CA ALA A 257 -6.78 23.56 -21.41
C ALA A 257 -5.70 24.44 -22.06
N GLY A 258 -4.42 24.13 -21.84
CA GLY A 258 -3.28 24.91 -22.31
C GLY A 258 -2.97 26.13 -21.47
N GLN A 259 -3.63 26.32 -20.32
CA GLN A 259 -3.39 27.50 -19.48
C GLN A 259 -2.10 27.34 -18.69
N THR A 260 -1.14 28.23 -18.96
CA THR A 260 0.18 28.21 -18.33
C THR A 260 0.21 29.04 -17.04
N THR A 261 0.82 28.45 -16.02
CA THR A 261 0.98 28.99 -14.68
C THR A 261 2.45 28.98 -14.31
N ALA A 262 2.98 30.15 -13.92
CA ALA A 262 4.30 30.25 -13.29
C ALA A 262 4.19 29.98 -11.78
N VAL A 263 5.06 29.10 -11.28
CA VAL A 263 5.16 28.72 -9.87
C VAL A 263 6.52 29.14 -9.34
N THR A 264 6.53 29.85 -8.21
CA THR A 264 7.74 30.26 -7.52
C THR A 264 7.80 29.63 -6.14
N TYR A 265 9.01 29.26 -5.72
CA TYR A 265 9.26 28.57 -4.45
C TYR A 265 10.12 29.41 -3.52
N ASN A 266 9.91 29.30 -2.21
CA ASN A 266 10.84 29.83 -1.23
C ASN A 266 12.06 28.91 -1.06
N ALA A 267 13.04 29.33 -0.27
CA ALA A 267 14.26 28.55 -0.01
C ALA A 267 14.00 27.19 0.64
N PHE A 268 12.83 26.99 1.27
CA PHE A 268 12.41 25.73 1.87
C PHE A 268 11.58 24.86 0.91
N GLY A 269 11.48 25.23 -0.37
CA GLY A 269 10.75 24.49 -1.40
C GLY A 269 9.22 24.62 -1.31
N GLN A 270 8.71 25.58 -0.54
CA GLN A 270 7.27 25.84 -0.43
C GLN A 270 6.82 26.84 -1.50
N VAL A 271 5.62 26.64 -2.05
CA VAL A 271 5.04 27.52 -3.09
C VAL A 271 4.72 28.90 -2.51
N LEU A 272 5.32 29.95 -3.09
CA LEU A 272 5.11 31.35 -2.71
C LEU A 272 3.87 31.97 -3.36
N ARG A 273 3.43 31.44 -4.50
CA ARG A 273 2.22 31.90 -5.21
C ARG A 273 1.57 30.74 -5.97
N ARG A 274 0.29 30.51 -5.72
CA ARG A 274 -0.59 29.79 -6.66
C ARG A 274 -1.41 30.84 -7.41
N PRO A 275 -1.48 30.84 -8.75
CA PRO A 275 -2.46 31.67 -9.42
C PRO A 275 -3.86 31.14 -9.14
N ARG A 276 -4.79 32.07 -8.99
CA ARG A 276 -6.21 31.76 -8.81
C ARG A 276 -6.71 31.03 -10.06
N GLY A 277 -7.35 29.89 -9.87
CA GLY A 277 -8.32 29.41 -10.85
C GLY A 277 -9.46 30.43 -10.91
N SER A 278 -9.73 30.94 -12.11
CA SER A 278 -10.88 31.74 -12.53
C SER A 278 -11.96 31.99 -11.45
N GLU A 279 -11.88 33.12 -10.76
CA GLU A 279 -13.09 33.78 -10.26
C GLU A 279 -13.85 34.28 -11.49
N MET A 280 -14.90 33.55 -11.89
CA MET A 280 -15.91 34.10 -12.80
C MET A 280 -16.41 35.41 -12.20
N CYS A 281 -16.10 36.49 -12.88
CA CYS A 281 -16.77 37.78 -12.74
C CYS A 281 -18.27 37.57 -12.97
N ARG A 282 -19.06 37.49 -11.89
CA ARG A 282 -20.49 37.83 -11.96
C ARG A 282 -20.58 39.35 -11.86
N ARG A 283 -20.53 40.01 -13.02
CA ARG A 283 -21.18 41.31 -13.25
C ARG A 283 -22.46 41.03 -14.02
N GLY A 284 -23.55 41.60 -13.55
CA GLY A 284 -24.91 41.46 -14.09
C GLY A 284 -25.88 41.26 -12.95
#